data_AF-A0A4R3MKE9-F1
#
_entry.id   AF-A0A4R3MKE9-F1
#
_cell.length_a   1.000
_cell.length_b   1.000
_cell.length_c   1.000
_cell.angle_alpha   90.00
_cell.angle_beta   90.00
_cell.angle_gamma   90.00
#
_symmetry.space_group_name_H-M   'P 1'
#
loop_
_entity.id
_entity.type
_entity.pdbx_description
1 polymer ?
#
loop_
_entity_poly.entity_id
_entity_poly.type
_entity_poly.pdbx_seq_one_letter_code
_entity_poly.pdbx_strand_id
1 'polypeptide(L)'
;MKKFFSVLLIVSICFINIGTVGASYYLDFREDNITVARIIEIIDGEVFKVIDNLGNKPTEKIVRLIGVNTESNQEAFDYAHNHLLGKNFILSRGSNQNKLPVDRNNFEQVYLYLEYNDLLNLNLIEMGLAKVDDRYSQTERYHYLKRAEEYAKSNLIGIWNEDGSSFFEQKNRVNINTASQTQLMNLLEDTNAYMASRIINYRNRNPFNSIEEIKFADHLINHNWFNKNRDKISVVTNVKYANEYELQTLFPSASNQKVALDSLVHYRLFNDIKTIEDLKPITRDYSYFERFITLDNKRSIQNENIININTATAKEIVDASNLSASIANQIVDVRKHNYIYKNVSEILHFGTNVTSVDLQFEHTNFTAFTNINTASLNELISLFGRREMYYNTKKHFAELIVKARPIYKEEDLVSVIGSSLYNEVRPYIIVEDNTKTFININLASKDLVVGYLKLTEDEGKRFNPNVFYRNTNQLQFDYKKSVGLFSFYTNINTASKEELFLLHKDITTKIVEDIIAFRKDQPFTSIDELNYVFNNNNANVLFNSIRNYIVFY
;
A
#
# COMPACT_ATOMS: atom_id res chain seq x y z
N MET A 1 56.17 -48.21 -1.52
CA MET A 1 56.91 -47.24 -2.37
C MET A 1 55.88 -46.32 -3.03
N LYS A 2 55.98 -45.00 -2.75
CA LYS A 2 55.60 -43.84 -3.59
C LYS A 2 54.17 -43.84 -4.17
N LYS A 3 53.22 -43.03 -3.65
CA LYS A 3 52.97 -41.62 -4.05
C LYS A 3 53.39 -41.30 -5.49
N PHE A 4 52.47 -40.93 -6.37
CA PHE A 4 52.39 -39.59 -6.98
C PHE A 4 51.30 -39.51 -8.07
N PHE A 5 50.33 -38.63 -7.82
CA PHE A 5 49.63 -37.73 -8.75
C PHE A 5 49.32 -38.17 -10.19
N SER A 6 48.02 -38.19 -10.48
CA SER A 6 47.46 -37.46 -11.63
C SER A 6 46.04 -37.01 -11.29
N VAL A 7 45.97 -35.92 -10.53
CA VAL A 7 44.90 -34.93 -10.63
C VAL A 7 45.11 -34.24 -11.99
N LEU A 8 44.33 -34.63 -13.02
CA LEU A 8 43.85 -33.80 -14.15
C LEU A 8 43.21 -34.71 -15.23
N LEU A 9 41.96 -35.09 -15.01
CA LEU A 9 40.94 -35.31 -16.04
C LEU A 9 39.60 -35.26 -15.27
N ILE A 10 39.17 -34.09 -14.78
CA ILE A 10 38.45 -33.10 -15.56
C ILE A 10 37.46 -33.80 -16.51
N VAL A 11 36.21 -33.82 -16.04
CA VAL A 11 35.04 -33.53 -16.89
C VAL A 11 35.00 -34.38 -18.16
N SER A 12 34.58 -35.62 -18.01
CA SER A 12 34.04 -36.37 -19.13
C SER A 12 32.92 -37.29 -18.67
N ILE A 13 31.72 -36.82 -18.97
CA ILE A 13 30.55 -37.62 -19.33
C ILE A 13 29.80 -38.25 -18.15
N CYS A 14 29.43 -37.42 -17.17
CA CYS A 14 28.01 -37.33 -16.84
C CYS A 14 27.44 -36.15 -17.63
N PHE A 15 27.45 -36.26 -18.96
CA PHE A 15 26.41 -35.60 -19.74
C PHE A 15 25.12 -36.30 -19.32
N ILE A 16 24.51 -35.80 -18.24
CA ILE A 16 23.07 -35.65 -18.29
C ILE A 16 22.88 -34.86 -19.58
N ASN A 17 22.44 -35.54 -20.62
CA ASN A 17 21.70 -34.90 -21.68
C ASN A 17 20.62 -34.11 -20.94
N ILE A 18 20.90 -32.85 -20.61
CA ILE A 18 19.87 -31.81 -20.54
C ILE A 18 19.46 -31.72 -22.00
N GLY A 19 18.63 -32.69 -22.40
CA GLY A 19 17.99 -32.64 -23.68
C GLY A 19 17.33 -31.27 -23.70
N THR A 20 17.64 -30.50 -24.72
CA THR A 20 16.58 -29.81 -25.45
C THR A 20 15.30 -30.63 -25.28
N VAL A 21 14.18 -30.02 -24.88
CA VAL A 21 12.87 -30.69 -24.93
C VAL A 21 12.55 -30.94 -26.40
N GLY A 22 13.28 -31.85 -27.02
CA GLY A 22 13.14 -32.30 -28.41
C GLY A 22 12.06 -33.36 -28.43
N ALA A 23 10.88 -33.00 -27.94
CA ALA A 23 9.68 -33.68 -28.39
C ALA A 23 9.35 -33.08 -29.74
N SER A 24 9.38 -33.90 -30.79
CA SER A 24 8.98 -33.43 -32.11
C SER A 24 7.45 -33.30 -32.16
N TYR A 25 6.95 -32.07 -32.12
CA TYR A 25 5.53 -31.74 -32.23
C TYR A 25 5.14 -31.56 -33.69
N TYR A 26 4.98 -32.68 -34.39
CA TYR A 26 4.62 -32.65 -35.80
C TYR A 26 3.12 -32.38 -35.95
N LEU A 27 2.76 -31.44 -36.82
CA LEU A 27 1.40 -31.31 -37.34
C LEU A 27 1.01 -32.61 -38.05
N ASP A 28 -0.09 -33.24 -37.62
CA ASP A 28 -0.70 -34.33 -38.37
C ASP A 28 -1.73 -33.77 -39.36
N PHE A 29 -1.29 -33.60 -40.62
CA PHE A 29 -2.12 -33.11 -41.72
C PHE A 29 -3.36 -33.97 -42.03
N ARG A 30 -3.47 -35.18 -41.46
CA ARG A 30 -4.61 -36.09 -41.69
C ARG A 30 -5.69 -36.01 -40.61
N GLU A 31 -5.32 -35.62 -39.38
CA GLU A 31 -6.21 -35.60 -38.23
C GLU A 31 -6.53 -34.18 -37.73
N ASP A 32 -5.63 -33.21 -37.92
CA ASP A 32 -5.83 -31.84 -37.48
C ASP A 32 -6.65 -31.02 -38.49
N ASN A 33 -7.66 -30.29 -37.99
CA ASN A 33 -8.32 -29.24 -38.77
C ASN A 33 -7.40 -28.01 -38.85
N ILE A 34 -6.64 -27.93 -39.94
CA ILE A 34 -5.64 -26.88 -40.15
C ILE A 34 -6.01 -25.88 -41.23
N THR A 35 -5.55 -24.65 -41.05
CA THR A 35 -5.61 -23.60 -42.08
C THR A 35 -4.32 -22.78 -42.09
N VAL A 36 -4.00 -22.18 -43.24
CA VAL A 36 -2.96 -21.15 -43.32
C VAL A 36 -3.60 -19.80 -43.06
N ALA A 37 -3.04 -19.04 -42.13
CA ALA A 37 -3.53 -17.71 -41.76
C ALA A 37 -2.41 -16.68 -41.80
N ARG A 38 -2.75 -15.40 -41.86
CA ARG A 38 -1.80 -14.27 -41.69
C ARG A 38 -2.24 -13.44 -40.52
N ILE A 39 -1.30 -13.14 -39.64
CA ILE A 39 -1.52 -12.17 -38.57
C ILE A 39 -1.51 -10.78 -39.17
N ILE A 40 -2.60 -10.05 -38.98
CA ILE A 40 -2.75 -8.67 -39.46
C ILE A 40 -2.71 -7.65 -38.33
N GLU A 41 -2.90 -8.09 -37.09
CA GLU A 41 -2.79 -7.24 -35.90
C GLU A 41 -2.49 -8.13 -34.68
N ILE A 42 -1.58 -7.67 -33.82
CA ILE A 42 -1.29 -8.28 -32.52
C ILE A 42 -2.19 -7.61 -31.50
N ILE A 43 -2.96 -8.42 -30.78
CA ILE A 43 -3.87 -7.95 -29.73
C ILE A 43 -3.21 -8.14 -28.35
N ASP A 44 -2.55 -9.27 -28.15
CA ASP A 44 -1.72 -9.58 -26.98
C ASP A 44 -0.64 -10.60 -27.40
N GLY A 45 0.28 -10.96 -26.51
CA GLY A 45 1.27 -12.01 -26.76
C GLY A 45 0.65 -13.37 -27.09
N GLU A 46 -0.60 -13.62 -26.71
CA GLU A 46 -1.37 -14.84 -26.99
C GLU A 46 -2.68 -14.62 -27.77
N VAL A 47 -2.98 -13.38 -28.19
CA VAL A 47 -4.22 -13.04 -28.90
C VAL A 47 -3.91 -12.29 -30.19
N PHE A 48 -4.46 -12.75 -31.30
CA PHE A 48 -4.14 -12.22 -32.63
C PHE A 48 -5.39 -12.00 -33.46
N LYS A 49 -5.36 -10.95 -34.27
CA LYS A 49 -6.29 -10.80 -35.38
C LYS A 49 -5.66 -11.37 -36.64
N VAL A 50 -6.39 -12.26 -37.31
CA VAL A 50 -5.88 -13.01 -38.44
C VAL A 50 -6.80 -12.96 -39.64
N ILE A 51 -6.21 -13.03 -40.83
CA ILE A 51 -6.91 -13.47 -42.05
C ILE A 51 -6.68 -14.98 -42.15
N ASP A 52 -7.71 -15.73 -41.86
CA ASP A 52 -7.72 -17.19 -41.85
C ASP A 52 -8.09 -17.77 -43.23
N ASN A 53 -7.62 -18.98 -43.52
CA ASN A 53 -7.85 -19.73 -44.77
C ASN A 53 -7.33 -19.02 -46.03
N LEU A 54 -6.07 -18.57 -45.97
CA LEU A 54 -5.32 -17.98 -47.07
C LEU A 54 -5.15 -19.01 -48.21
N GLY A 55 -6.11 -19.05 -49.12
CA GLY A 55 -6.15 -19.99 -50.24
C GLY A 55 -7.56 -20.49 -50.55
N ASN A 56 -8.50 -20.41 -49.60
CA ASN A 56 -9.88 -20.81 -49.81
C ASN A 56 -10.83 -19.95 -48.97
N LYS A 57 -11.52 -18.97 -49.58
CA LYS A 57 -12.41 -18.01 -48.91
C LYS A 57 -11.81 -17.40 -47.62
N PRO A 58 -10.89 -16.43 -47.75
CA PRO A 58 -10.27 -15.77 -46.62
C PRO A 58 -11.31 -15.11 -45.69
N THR A 59 -11.16 -15.30 -44.39
CA THR A 59 -12.06 -14.69 -43.38
C THR A 59 -11.26 -14.03 -42.27
N GLU A 60 -11.68 -12.84 -41.85
CA GLU A 60 -11.08 -12.14 -40.72
C GLU A 60 -11.67 -12.68 -39.41
N LYS A 61 -10.79 -13.02 -38.46
CA LYS A 61 -11.18 -13.55 -37.14
C LYS A 61 -10.18 -13.14 -36.06
N ILE A 62 -10.61 -13.22 -34.81
CA ILE A 62 -9.73 -13.11 -33.64
C ILE A 62 -9.49 -14.50 -33.08
N VAL A 63 -8.22 -14.85 -32.88
CA VAL A 63 -7.78 -16.13 -32.34
C VAL A 63 -7.02 -15.95 -31.04
N ARG A 64 -7.13 -16.92 -30.13
CA ARG A 64 -6.38 -16.99 -28.87
C ARG A 64 -5.66 -18.33 -28.76
N LEU A 65 -4.43 -18.29 -28.27
CA LEU A 65 -3.61 -19.49 -28.07
C LEU A 65 -4.15 -20.36 -26.95
N ILE A 66 -4.36 -21.64 -27.24
CA ILE A 66 -4.75 -22.66 -26.27
C ILE A 66 -3.63 -22.87 -25.24
N GLY A 67 -3.99 -22.83 -23.95
CA GLY A 67 -3.09 -23.17 -22.84
C GLY A 67 -2.01 -22.14 -22.53
N VAL A 68 -2.05 -20.96 -23.16
CA VAL A 68 -1.11 -19.86 -22.95
C VAL A 68 -1.83 -18.72 -22.23
N ASN A 69 -1.19 -18.19 -21.19
CA ASN A 69 -1.63 -16.96 -20.53
C ASN A 69 -0.42 -16.04 -20.36
N THR A 70 -0.40 -14.92 -21.07
CA THR A 70 0.70 -13.94 -20.93
C THR A 70 0.41 -12.93 -19.82
N GLU A 71 -0.81 -12.90 -19.28
CA GLU A 71 -1.32 -11.83 -18.40
C GLU A 71 -1.02 -10.42 -18.93
N SER A 72 -1.06 -10.26 -20.25
CA SER A 72 -0.80 -9.00 -20.95
C SER A 72 0.61 -8.44 -20.70
N ASN A 73 1.59 -9.34 -20.67
CA ASN A 73 3.01 -8.99 -20.55
C ASN A 73 3.49 -8.23 -21.80
N GLN A 74 4.04 -7.01 -21.58
CA GLN A 74 4.56 -6.17 -22.65
C GLN A 74 5.71 -6.84 -23.45
N GLU A 75 6.59 -7.61 -22.82
CA GLU A 75 7.65 -8.35 -23.52
C GLU A 75 7.06 -9.45 -24.42
N ALA A 76 5.97 -10.09 -24.00
CA ALA A 76 5.26 -11.07 -24.80
C ALA A 76 4.57 -10.40 -26.01
N PHE A 77 3.95 -9.23 -25.78
CA PHE A 77 3.39 -8.40 -26.85
C PHE A 77 4.49 -7.93 -27.82
N ASP A 78 5.61 -7.41 -27.33
CA ASP A 78 6.71 -6.91 -28.15
C ASP A 78 7.35 -8.05 -28.95
N TYR A 79 7.50 -9.23 -28.34
CA TYR A 79 7.93 -10.42 -29.06
C TYR A 79 6.97 -10.73 -30.20
N ALA A 80 5.67 -10.81 -29.92
CA ALA A 80 4.65 -11.10 -30.92
C ALA A 80 4.60 -10.04 -32.03
N HIS A 81 4.69 -8.76 -31.68
CA HIS A 81 4.70 -7.63 -32.61
C HIS A 81 5.90 -7.69 -33.54
N ASN A 82 7.10 -7.83 -32.97
CA ASN A 82 8.35 -7.78 -33.73
C ASN A 82 8.57 -9.04 -34.57
N HIS A 83 8.04 -10.19 -34.15
CA HIS A 83 8.33 -11.47 -34.79
C HIS A 83 7.17 -12.07 -35.56
N LEU A 84 5.93 -11.68 -35.31
CA LEU A 84 4.75 -12.36 -35.86
C LEU A 84 3.89 -11.49 -36.77
N LEU A 85 3.88 -10.16 -36.59
CA LEU A 85 3.02 -9.27 -37.37
C LEU A 85 3.31 -9.37 -38.88
N GLY A 86 2.25 -9.55 -39.68
CA GLY A 86 2.33 -9.63 -41.14
C GLY A 86 2.80 -10.97 -41.70
N LYS A 87 3.20 -11.93 -40.85
CA LYS A 87 3.67 -13.26 -41.28
C LYS A 87 2.51 -14.25 -41.45
N ASN A 88 2.78 -15.28 -42.25
CA ASN A 88 1.86 -16.41 -42.45
C ASN A 88 2.17 -17.52 -41.44
N PHE A 89 1.15 -18.21 -40.96
CA PHE A 89 1.21 -19.24 -39.93
C PHE A 89 0.24 -20.38 -40.22
N ILE A 90 0.44 -21.50 -39.56
CA ILE A 90 -0.49 -22.63 -39.59
C ILE A 90 -1.30 -22.61 -38.28
N LEU A 91 -2.62 -22.53 -38.40
CA LEU A 91 -3.54 -22.66 -37.28
C LEU A 91 -4.05 -24.10 -37.23
N SER A 92 -3.93 -24.76 -36.07
CA SER A 92 -4.53 -26.08 -35.80
C SER A 92 -5.61 -25.96 -34.73
N ARG A 93 -6.77 -26.55 -34.99
CA ARG A 93 -7.97 -26.50 -34.13
C ARG A 93 -8.19 -27.78 -33.31
N GLY A 94 -7.15 -28.58 -33.12
CA GLY A 94 -7.21 -29.85 -32.37
C GLY A 94 -8.08 -30.92 -33.04
N SER A 95 -7.88 -32.17 -32.61
CA SER A 95 -8.41 -33.38 -33.25
C SER A 95 -9.87 -33.72 -32.92
N ASN A 96 -10.55 -32.99 -32.02
CA ASN A 96 -11.93 -33.30 -31.64
C ASN A 96 -12.97 -32.61 -32.55
N GLN A 97 -13.66 -33.42 -33.34
CA GLN A 97 -14.78 -33.07 -34.25
C GLN A 97 -16.03 -32.46 -33.57
N ASN A 98 -15.94 -31.99 -32.33
CA ASN A 98 -16.97 -31.21 -31.67
C ASN A 98 -16.36 -29.92 -31.12
N LYS A 99 -16.44 -28.83 -31.92
CA LYS A 99 -16.18 -27.42 -31.55
C LYS A 99 -15.15 -27.24 -30.41
N LEU A 100 -13.87 -26.97 -30.74
CA LEU A 100 -13.10 -26.19 -29.78
C LEU A 100 -13.80 -24.83 -29.63
N PRO A 101 -14.17 -24.45 -28.40
CA PRO A 101 -15.14 -23.41 -28.15
C PRO A 101 -14.53 -22.08 -28.54
N VAL A 102 -15.34 -21.25 -29.20
CA VAL A 102 -15.12 -19.83 -29.10
C VAL A 102 -15.16 -19.49 -27.60
N ASP A 103 -14.16 -18.77 -27.10
CA ASP A 103 -14.13 -18.45 -25.68
C ASP A 103 -15.29 -17.52 -25.29
N ARG A 104 -15.35 -17.14 -24.01
CA ARG A 104 -16.43 -16.27 -23.51
C ARG A 104 -16.49 -14.91 -24.21
N ASN A 105 -15.41 -14.50 -24.89
CA ASN A 105 -15.28 -13.26 -25.64
C ASN A 105 -15.46 -13.47 -27.15
N ASN A 106 -15.89 -14.65 -27.55
CA ASN A 106 -16.05 -15.05 -28.94
C ASN A 106 -14.72 -15.03 -29.73
N PHE A 107 -13.59 -15.34 -29.07
CA PHE A 107 -12.31 -15.61 -29.74
C PHE A 107 -12.13 -17.10 -30.05
N GLU A 108 -11.69 -17.41 -31.27
CA GLU A 108 -11.44 -18.77 -31.71
C GLU A 108 -10.16 -19.33 -31.08
N GLN A 109 -10.26 -20.50 -30.45
CA GLN A 109 -9.16 -21.12 -29.71
C GLN A 109 -8.29 -21.98 -30.64
N VAL A 110 -6.98 -21.72 -30.70
CA VAL A 110 -6.07 -22.35 -31.66
C VAL A 110 -4.71 -22.73 -31.08
N TYR A 111 -4.05 -23.68 -31.73
CA TYR A 111 -2.60 -23.84 -31.68
C TYR A 111 -1.99 -23.15 -32.90
N LEU A 112 -0.96 -22.35 -32.69
CA LEU A 112 -0.32 -21.57 -33.75
C LEU A 112 1.09 -22.07 -34.02
N TYR A 113 1.35 -22.47 -35.25
CA TYR A 113 2.63 -23.00 -35.69
C TYR A 113 3.34 -21.98 -36.59
N LEU A 114 4.58 -21.63 -36.22
CA LEU A 114 5.50 -20.80 -37.00
C LEU A 114 6.03 -21.57 -38.21
N GLU A 115 6.34 -22.85 -37.98
CA GLU A 115 6.76 -23.84 -38.97
C GLU A 115 6.19 -25.22 -38.60
N TYR A 116 6.44 -26.24 -39.42
CA TYR A 116 5.85 -27.58 -39.28
C TYR A 116 6.04 -28.24 -37.89
N ASN A 117 7.10 -27.87 -37.17
CA ASN A 117 7.49 -28.39 -35.88
C ASN A 117 7.68 -27.29 -34.81
N ASP A 118 7.21 -26.07 -35.09
CA ASP A 118 7.51 -24.90 -34.26
C ASP A 118 6.21 -24.29 -33.69
N LEU A 119 5.85 -24.70 -32.48
CA LEU A 119 4.59 -24.36 -31.81
C LEU A 119 4.75 -23.12 -30.93
N LEU A 120 4.19 -21.99 -31.36
CA LEU A 120 4.28 -20.72 -30.64
C LEU A 120 3.74 -20.83 -29.20
N ASN A 121 2.68 -21.60 -28.99
CA ASN A 121 2.09 -21.80 -27.66
C ASN A 121 3.13 -22.32 -26.65
N LEU A 122 3.98 -23.24 -27.09
CA LEU A 122 5.05 -23.82 -26.28
C LEU A 122 6.20 -22.81 -26.13
N ASN A 123 6.61 -22.20 -27.24
CA ASN A 123 7.75 -21.28 -27.27
C ASN A 123 7.58 -20.10 -26.32
N LEU A 124 6.40 -19.48 -26.28
CA LEU A 124 6.14 -18.37 -25.37
C LEU A 124 6.33 -18.78 -23.91
N ILE A 125 5.98 -20.02 -23.55
CA ILE A 125 6.12 -20.55 -22.20
C ILE A 125 7.59 -20.93 -21.90
N GLU A 126 8.27 -21.57 -22.85
CA GLU A 126 9.70 -21.93 -22.71
C GLU A 126 10.61 -20.69 -22.62
N MET A 127 10.27 -19.63 -23.35
CA MET A 127 10.96 -18.34 -23.31
C MET A 127 10.62 -17.54 -22.04
N GLY A 128 9.72 -18.04 -21.19
CA GLY A 128 9.26 -17.31 -20.01
C GLY A 128 8.51 -16.03 -20.37
N LEU A 129 7.82 -15.96 -21.51
CA LEU A 129 6.95 -14.85 -21.89
C LEU A 129 5.47 -15.11 -21.51
N ALA A 130 5.13 -16.34 -21.15
CA ALA A 130 3.80 -16.75 -20.74
C ALA A 130 3.84 -17.88 -19.70
N LYS A 131 2.72 -18.07 -18.99
CA LYS A 131 2.47 -19.24 -18.14
C LYS A 131 1.45 -20.18 -18.74
N VAL A 132 1.38 -21.38 -18.20
CA VAL A 132 0.38 -22.37 -18.61
C VAL A 132 -0.98 -21.98 -18.06
N ASP A 133 -2.00 -21.98 -18.92
CA ASP A 133 -3.38 -21.84 -18.49
C ASP A 133 -3.99 -23.20 -18.14
N ASP A 134 -4.10 -23.46 -16.84
CA ASP A 134 -4.59 -24.73 -16.28
C ASP A 134 -6.06 -25.04 -16.64
N ARG A 135 -6.82 -24.07 -17.14
CA ARG A 135 -8.17 -24.30 -17.70
C ARG A 135 -8.14 -25.26 -18.88
N TYR A 136 -7.00 -25.40 -19.55
CA TYR A 136 -6.78 -26.29 -20.69
C TYR A 136 -6.13 -27.62 -20.30
N SER A 137 -6.19 -28.02 -19.03
CA SER A 137 -5.61 -29.28 -18.52
C SER A 137 -6.06 -30.56 -19.24
N GLN A 138 -7.22 -30.51 -19.92
CA GLN A 138 -7.78 -31.63 -20.66
C GLN A 138 -7.36 -31.67 -22.15
N THR A 139 -6.56 -30.71 -22.60
CA THR A 139 -6.13 -30.64 -24.00
C THR A 139 -4.96 -31.55 -24.29
N GLU A 140 -4.91 -32.09 -25.52
CA GLU A 140 -3.89 -33.04 -26.00
C GLU A 140 -2.43 -32.59 -25.83
N ARG A 141 -2.18 -31.28 -25.76
CA ARG A 141 -0.83 -30.70 -25.68
C ARG A 141 -0.49 -30.11 -24.31
N TYR A 142 -1.39 -30.19 -23.32
CA TYR A 142 -1.23 -29.55 -22.02
C TYR A 142 0.01 -30.00 -21.25
N HIS A 143 0.32 -31.31 -21.22
CA HIS A 143 1.47 -31.81 -20.49
C HIS A 143 2.80 -31.30 -21.05
N TYR A 144 2.85 -30.96 -22.33
CA TYR A 144 4.02 -30.34 -22.95
C TYR A 144 4.18 -28.89 -22.52
N LEU A 145 3.08 -28.13 -22.49
CA LEU A 145 3.08 -26.76 -21.96
C LEU A 145 3.54 -26.73 -20.49
N LYS A 146 3.09 -27.69 -19.67
CA LYS A 146 3.57 -27.84 -18.28
C LYS A 146 5.07 -28.10 -18.18
N ARG A 147 5.63 -28.98 -19.02
CA ARG A 147 7.07 -29.23 -19.05
C ARG A 147 7.87 -27.99 -19.47
N ALA A 148 7.37 -27.24 -20.46
CA ALA A 148 7.97 -25.97 -20.87
C ALA A 148 8.00 -24.95 -19.72
N GLU A 149 6.92 -24.86 -18.94
CA GLU A 149 6.86 -23.98 -17.78
C GLU A 149 7.82 -24.42 -16.67
N GLU A 150 7.90 -25.71 -16.37
CA GLU A 150 8.87 -26.26 -15.43
C GLU A 150 10.32 -26.00 -15.86
N TYR A 151 10.59 -26.10 -17.16
CA TYR A 151 11.88 -25.76 -17.74
C TYR A 151 12.21 -24.28 -17.54
N ALA A 152 11.29 -23.37 -17.92
CA ALA A 152 11.50 -21.94 -17.78
C ALA A 152 11.68 -21.52 -16.30
N LYS A 153 10.91 -22.13 -15.38
CA LYS A 153 11.03 -21.93 -13.92
C LYS A 153 12.39 -22.40 -13.38
N SER A 154 12.81 -23.61 -13.72
CA SER A 154 14.05 -24.20 -13.21
C SER A 154 15.32 -23.49 -13.72
N ASN A 155 15.21 -22.81 -14.86
CA ASN A 155 16.30 -22.06 -15.48
C ASN A 155 16.18 -20.54 -15.28
N LEU A 156 15.19 -20.07 -14.52
CA LEU A 156 14.98 -18.64 -14.23
C LEU A 156 14.89 -17.78 -15.51
N ILE A 157 14.13 -18.25 -16.51
CA ILE A 157 14.03 -17.62 -17.84
C ILE A 157 12.83 -16.66 -17.90
N GLY A 158 13.01 -15.49 -18.54
CA GLY A 158 11.94 -14.52 -18.75
C GLY A 158 11.29 -14.08 -17.44
N ILE A 159 9.97 -14.23 -17.34
CA ILE A 159 9.15 -13.93 -16.15
C ILE A 159 9.55 -14.72 -14.88
N TRP A 160 10.45 -15.69 -14.98
CA TRP A 160 10.92 -16.50 -13.87
C TRP A 160 12.30 -16.08 -13.34
N ASN A 161 12.93 -15.03 -13.88
CA ASN A 161 14.24 -14.53 -13.41
C ASN A 161 14.16 -13.78 -12.06
N GLU A 162 15.29 -13.59 -11.36
CA GLU A 162 15.31 -12.95 -10.02
C GLU A 162 14.81 -11.49 -10.04
N ASP A 163 15.04 -10.76 -11.14
CA ASP A 163 14.51 -9.39 -11.35
C ASP A 163 13.00 -9.37 -11.70
N GLY A 164 12.47 -10.46 -12.26
CA GLY A 164 11.08 -10.67 -12.70
C GLY A 164 10.25 -11.50 -11.72
N SER A 165 10.85 -11.96 -10.61
CA SER A 165 10.20 -12.70 -9.52
C SER A 165 9.03 -11.93 -8.86
N SER A 166 8.83 -10.65 -9.19
CA SER A 166 7.68 -9.83 -8.77
C SER A 166 6.56 -9.67 -9.80
N PHE A 167 6.72 -10.13 -11.05
CA PHE A 167 5.75 -9.85 -12.11
C PHE A 167 4.53 -10.80 -12.06
N PHE A 168 4.72 -12.07 -11.69
CA PHE A 168 3.67 -13.11 -11.68
C PHE A 168 3.37 -13.76 -10.32
N GLU A 169 4.14 -13.48 -9.26
CA GLU A 169 3.61 -13.64 -7.88
C GLU A 169 2.64 -12.49 -7.56
N GLN A 170 1.70 -12.22 -8.46
CA GLN A 170 0.50 -11.48 -8.11
C GLN A 170 -0.38 -12.40 -7.30
N LYS A 171 -0.01 -12.56 -6.03
CA LYS A 171 -0.93 -13.02 -5.00
C LYS A 171 -2.21 -12.23 -5.21
N ASN A 172 -3.34 -12.92 -5.30
CA ASN A 172 -4.64 -12.26 -5.30
C ASN A 172 -4.63 -11.24 -4.17
N ARG A 173 -4.92 -9.98 -4.51
CA ARG A 173 -4.99 -8.87 -3.58
C ARG A 173 -6.38 -8.27 -3.60
N VAL A 174 -6.78 -7.72 -2.46
CA VAL A 174 -7.95 -6.86 -2.35
C VAL A 174 -7.49 -5.43 -2.12
N ASN A 175 -8.02 -4.51 -2.93
CA ASN A 175 -7.89 -3.09 -2.60
C ASN A 175 -8.82 -2.79 -1.41
N ILE A 176 -8.26 -2.58 -0.23
CA ILE A 176 -9.04 -2.45 1.02
C ILE A 176 -9.89 -1.18 1.05
N ASN A 177 -9.59 -0.19 0.20
CA ASN A 177 -10.39 1.03 0.06
C ASN A 177 -11.66 0.84 -0.78
N THR A 178 -11.70 -0.18 -1.64
CA THR A 178 -12.82 -0.39 -2.56
C THR A 178 -13.48 -1.76 -2.41
N ALA A 179 -12.74 -2.83 -2.10
CA ALA A 179 -13.25 -4.20 -2.05
C ALA A 179 -14.58 -4.39 -1.29
N SER A 180 -15.50 -5.17 -1.83
CA SER A 180 -16.76 -5.49 -1.16
C SER A 180 -16.55 -6.35 0.09
N GLN A 181 -17.57 -6.45 0.95
CA GLN A 181 -17.53 -7.31 2.13
C GLN A 181 -17.20 -8.76 1.77
N THR A 182 -17.80 -9.28 0.69
CA THR A 182 -17.55 -10.63 0.19
C THR A 182 -16.12 -10.80 -0.33
N GLN A 183 -15.58 -9.81 -1.04
CA GLN A 183 -14.20 -9.87 -1.54
C GLN A 183 -13.19 -9.90 -0.38
N LEU A 184 -13.40 -9.06 0.66
CA LEU A 184 -12.58 -9.08 1.87
C LEU A 184 -12.63 -10.45 2.56
N MET A 185 -13.82 -11.01 2.76
CA MET A 185 -13.99 -12.31 3.43
C MET A 185 -13.42 -13.49 2.63
N ASN A 186 -13.49 -13.44 1.31
CA ASN A 186 -13.05 -14.55 0.46
C ASN A 186 -11.52 -14.67 0.38
N LEU A 187 -10.81 -13.54 0.38
CA LEU A 187 -9.36 -13.53 0.20
C LEU A 187 -8.60 -13.46 1.53
N LEU A 188 -9.07 -12.64 2.46
CA LEU A 188 -8.36 -12.38 3.71
C LEU A 188 -8.67 -13.48 4.72
N GLU A 189 -7.63 -14.20 5.13
CA GLU A 189 -7.74 -15.30 6.07
C GLU A 189 -8.24 -14.83 7.44
N ASP A 190 -9.04 -15.68 8.09
CA ASP A 190 -9.66 -15.42 9.39
C ASP A 190 -10.54 -14.15 9.43
N THR A 191 -11.07 -13.73 8.27
CA THR A 191 -11.91 -12.53 8.15
C THR A 191 -13.38 -12.90 8.10
N ASN A 192 -14.11 -12.60 9.18
CA ASN A 192 -15.55 -12.79 9.25
C ASN A 192 -16.33 -11.54 8.78
N ALA A 193 -17.66 -11.69 8.64
CA ALA A 193 -18.55 -10.63 8.20
C ALA A 193 -18.48 -9.37 9.07
N TYR A 194 -18.28 -9.51 10.39
CA TYR A 194 -18.13 -8.39 11.31
C TYR A 194 -16.85 -7.60 11.00
N MET A 195 -15.69 -8.27 10.92
CA MET A 195 -14.41 -7.63 10.60
C MET A 195 -14.44 -6.92 9.24
N ALA A 196 -15.00 -7.57 8.21
CA ALA A 196 -15.15 -6.97 6.89
C ALA A 196 -16.03 -5.71 6.93
N SER A 197 -17.15 -5.73 7.68
CA SER A 197 -17.98 -4.53 7.88
C SER A 197 -17.25 -3.41 8.62
N ARG A 198 -16.38 -3.75 9.57
CA ARG A 198 -15.56 -2.74 10.29
C ARG A 198 -14.56 -2.07 9.36
N ILE A 199 -13.89 -2.82 8.48
CA ILE A 199 -13.01 -2.27 7.44
C ILE A 199 -13.78 -1.31 6.52
N ILE A 200 -14.97 -1.69 6.07
CA ILE A 200 -15.83 -0.86 5.22
C ILE A 200 -16.31 0.40 5.96
N ASN A 201 -16.72 0.28 7.21
CA ASN A 201 -17.17 1.42 8.01
C ASN A 201 -16.03 2.41 8.24
N TYR A 202 -14.80 1.91 8.45
CA TYR A 202 -13.61 2.73 8.58
C TYR A 202 -13.34 3.53 7.31
N ARG A 203 -13.14 2.85 6.17
CA ARG A 203 -12.82 3.53 4.89
C ARG A 203 -13.90 4.50 4.41
N ASN A 204 -15.16 4.25 4.75
CA ASN A 204 -16.28 5.14 4.40
C ASN A 204 -16.21 6.47 5.16
N ARG A 205 -15.57 6.50 6.34
CA ARG A 205 -15.29 7.72 7.08
C ARG A 205 -13.95 8.32 6.70
N ASN A 206 -12.96 7.46 6.45
CA ASN A 206 -11.59 7.85 6.18
C ASN A 206 -10.84 6.74 5.43
N PRO A 207 -10.43 6.93 4.16
CA PRO A 207 -9.74 5.90 3.40
C PRO A 207 -8.40 5.52 4.05
N PHE A 208 -8.01 4.27 3.89
CA PHE A 208 -6.69 3.77 4.30
C PHE A 208 -5.62 4.35 3.38
N ASN A 209 -4.63 5.03 3.96
CA ASN A 209 -3.52 5.64 3.22
C ASN A 209 -2.32 4.69 3.12
N SER A 210 -2.23 3.74 4.04
CA SER A 210 -1.25 2.65 4.09
C SER A 210 -1.97 1.33 4.41
N ILE A 211 -1.33 0.20 4.09
CA ILE A 211 -1.93 -1.11 4.40
C ILE A 211 -2.00 -1.35 5.91
N GLU A 212 -1.06 -0.80 6.68
CA GLU A 212 -0.94 -0.93 8.12
C GLU A 212 -2.14 -0.30 8.86
N GLU A 213 -2.73 0.77 8.31
CA GLU A 213 -3.90 1.44 8.89
C GLU A 213 -5.13 0.55 9.00
N ILE A 214 -5.19 -0.59 8.29
CA ILE A 214 -6.29 -1.56 8.43
C ILE A 214 -6.50 -2.02 9.87
N LYS A 215 -5.44 -2.04 10.68
CA LYS A 215 -5.45 -2.39 12.10
C LYS A 215 -6.31 -1.41 12.93
N PHE A 216 -6.60 -0.20 12.43
CA PHE A 216 -7.54 0.73 13.07
C PHE A 216 -9.00 0.41 12.85
N ALA A 217 -9.36 -0.44 11.88
CA ALA A 217 -10.76 -0.70 11.64
C ALA A 217 -11.41 -1.44 12.81
N ASP A 218 -10.68 -2.37 13.43
CA ASP A 218 -11.16 -3.15 14.56
C ASP A 218 -10.03 -3.79 15.38
N HIS A 219 -10.21 -3.91 16.69
CA HIS A 219 -9.27 -4.59 17.59
C HIS A 219 -8.99 -6.07 17.25
N LEU A 220 -9.91 -6.76 16.55
CA LEU A 220 -9.69 -8.12 16.07
C LEU A 220 -8.67 -8.20 14.92
N ILE A 221 -8.43 -7.09 14.23
CA ILE A 221 -7.44 -6.95 13.14
C ILE A 221 -6.09 -6.62 13.78
N ASN A 222 -5.54 -7.57 14.52
CA ASN A 222 -4.29 -7.42 15.27
C ASN A 222 -3.04 -7.71 14.42
N HIS A 223 -1.86 -7.59 15.04
CA HIS A 223 -0.56 -7.83 14.39
C HIS A 223 -0.45 -9.21 13.70
N ASN A 224 -0.97 -10.26 14.35
CA ASN A 224 -0.92 -11.61 13.80
C ASN A 224 -1.82 -11.77 12.58
N TRP A 225 -3.06 -11.24 12.65
CA TRP A 225 -3.95 -11.21 11.50
C TRP A 225 -3.35 -10.40 10.35
N PHE A 226 -2.73 -9.25 10.65
CA PHE A 226 -2.10 -8.39 9.65
C PHE A 226 -0.93 -9.11 8.97
N ASN A 227 -0.01 -9.70 9.72
CA ASN A 227 1.11 -10.45 9.14
C ASN A 227 0.68 -11.60 8.23
N LYS A 228 -0.44 -12.25 8.55
CA LYS A 228 -1.04 -13.32 7.74
C LYS A 228 -1.62 -12.83 6.41
N ASN A 229 -2.02 -11.56 6.34
CA ASN A 229 -2.80 -11.01 5.25
C ASN A 229 -2.13 -9.83 4.51
N ARG A 230 -1.01 -9.31 5.01
CA ARG A 230 -0.36 -8.08 4.51
C ARG A 230 0.07 -8.15 3.03
N ASP A 231 0.30 -9.35 2.51
CA ASP A 231 0.66 -9.60 1.11
C ASP A 231 -0.55 -9.69 0.17
N LYS A 232 -1.76 -9.82 0.74
CA LYS A 232 -3.06 -9.91 0.06
C LYS A 232 -3.85 -8.60 0.08
N ILE A 233 -3.30 -7.54 0.64
CA ILE A 233 -3.95 -6.23 0.73
C ILE A 233 -3.19 -5.20 -0.09
N SER A 234 -3.95 -4.32 -0.73
CA SER A 234 -3.44 -3.11 -1.36
C SER A 234 -4.33 -1.93 -0.97
N VAL A 235 -3.78 -0.71 -0.94
CA VAL A 235 -4.57 0.53 -0.82
C VAL A 235 -4.75 1.23 -2.17
N VAL A 236 -3.83 0.97 -3.10
CA VAL A 236 -3.87 1.39 -4.49
C VAL A 236 -3.63 0.20 -5.39
N THR A 237 -4.35 0.15 -6.50
CA THR A 237 -4.23 -0.92 -7.49
C THR A 237 -3.42 -0.46 -8.67
N ASN A 238 -2.34 -1.18 -9.00
CA ASN A 238 -1.55 -0.87 -10.18
C ASN A 238 -2.35 -1.25 -11.43
N VAL A 239 -2.84 -0.25 -12.16
CA VAL A 239 -3.71 -0.47 -13.32
C VAL A 239 -2.95 -0.82 -14.60
N LYS A 240 -1.65 -1.06 -14.55
CA LYS A 240 -0.94 -1.73 -15.65
C LYS A 240 -0.92 -3.23 -15.41
N TYR A 241 -0.56 -3.62 -14.19
CA TYR A 241 -0.17 -5.01 -13.94
C TYR A 241 -1.17 -5.81 -13.12
N ALA A 242 -1.99 -5.18 -12.27
CA ALA A 242 -2.84 -5.91 -11.34
C ALA A 242 -3.78 -6.89 -12.05
N ASN A 243 -3.87 -8.11 -11.49
CA ASN A 243 -4.67 -9.21 -12.02
C ASN A 243 -6.18 -8.91 -11.95
N GLU A 244 -6.97 -9.66 -12.73
CA GLU A 244 -8.42 -9.47 -12.81
C GLU A 244 -9.11 -9.47 -11.45
N TYR A 245 -8.62 -10.26 -10.49
CA TYR A 245 -9.19 -10.33 -9.15
C TYR A 245 -9.04 -8.99 -8.41
N GLU A 246 -7.83 -8.43 -8.37
CA GLU A 246 -7.58 -7.14 -7.72
C GLU A 246 -8.33 -6.01 -8.46
N LEU A 247 -8.32 -6.02 -9.79
CA LEU A 247 -9.08 -5.04 -10.59
C LEU A 247 -10.57 -5.08 -10.31
N GLN A 248 -11.13 -6.27 -10.13
CA GLN A 248 -12.53 -6.44 -9.76
C GLN A 248 -12.86 -5.73 -8.44
N THR A 249 -11.90 -5.62 -7.53
CA THR A 249 -12.10 -4.95 -6.23
C THR A 249 -12.25 -3.43 -6.34
N LEU A 250 -11.84 -2.81 -7.44
CA LEU A 250 -12.07 -1.37 -7.71
C LEU A 250 -13.54 -1.04 -7.99
N PHE A 251 -14.35 -2.05 -8.36
CA PHE A 251 -15.72 -1.89 -8.83
C PHE A 251 -16.74 -2.64 -7.94
N PRO A 252 -16.75 -2.45 -6.61
CA PRO A 252 -17.49 -3.27 -5.65
C PRO A 252 -19.02 -3.12 -5.74
N SER A 253 -19.50 -1.99 -6.28
CA SER A 253 -20.91 -1.58 -6.22
C SER A 253 -21.50 -1.25 -7.60
N ALA A 254 -20.74 -1.46 -8.67
CA ALA A 254 -21.23 -1.22 -10.02
C ALA A 254 -22.24 -2.31 -10.40
N SER A 255 -23.47 -1.93 -10.76
CA SER A 255 -24.46 -2.82 -11.39
C SER A 255 -23.90 -3.51 -12.64
N ASN A 256 -22.85 -2.93 -13.22
CA ASN A 256 -22.08 -3.42 -14.36
C ASN A 256 -20.60 -3.65 -14.00
N GLN A 257 -20.27 -4.13 -12.79
CA GLN A 257 -18.88 -4.44 -12.35
C GLN A 257 -18.09 -5.19 -13.42
N LYS A 258 -18.72 -6.21 -14.00
CA LYS A 258 -18.13 -7.00 -15.07
C LYS A 258 -17.82 -6.16 -16.32
N VAL A 259 -18.73 -5.29 -16.75
CA VAL A 259 -18.50 -4.43 -17.93
C VAL A 259 -17.37 -3.44 -17.70
N ALA A 260 -17.28 -2.84 -16.51
CA ALA A 260 -16.20 -1.91 -16.16
C ALA A 260 -14.84 -2.62 -16.11
N LEU A 261 -14.80 -3.82 -15.50
CA LEU A 261 -13.61 -4.67 -15.49
C LEU A 261 -13.22 -5.08 -16.91
N ASP A 262 -14.15 -5.64 -17.69
CA ASP A 262 -13.92 -6.07 -19.07
C ASP A 262 -13.45 -4.89 -19.93
N SER A 263 -14.01 -3.69 -19.74
CA SER A 263 -13.60 -2.48 -20.46
C SER A 263 -12.19 -2.02 -20.07
N LEU A 264 -11.83 -2.11 -18.78
CA LEU A 264 -10.50 -1.75 -18.30
C LEU A 264 -9.43 -2.74 -18.77
N VAL A 265 -9.72 -4.04 -18.70
CA VAL A 265 -8.86 -5.10 -19.23
C VAL A 265 -8.73 -4.92 -20.73
N HIS A 266 -9.83 -4.75 -21.46
CA HIS A 266 -9.83 -4.48 -22.89
C HIS A 266 -9.01 -3.23 -23.21
N TYR A 267 -9.22 -2.12 -22.51
CA TYR A 267 -8.47 -0.88 -22.76
C TYR A 267 -6.96 -1.09 -22.62
N ARG A 268 -6.50 -1.80 -21.58
CA ARG A 268 -5.09 -2.14 -21.38
C ARG A 268 -4.50 -2.97 -22.51
N LEU A 269 -5.29 -3.87 -23.10
CA LEU A 269 -4.85 -4.69 -24.23
C LEU A 269 -4.55 -3.85 -25.48
N PHE A 270 -5.32 -2.78 -25.70
CA PHE A 270 -5.23 -1.98 -26.93
C PHE A 270 -4.54 -0.63 -26.77
N ASN A 271 -4.23 -0.20 -25.54
CA ASN A 271 -3.72 1.13 -25.24
C ASN A 271 -2.69 1.10 -24.11
N ASP A 272 -1.56 1.77 -24.32
CA ASP A 272 -0.61 2.08 -23.25
C ASP A 272 -1.20 3.16 -22.33
N ILE A 273 -1.38 2.82 -21.04
CA ILE A 273 -1.87 3.75 -20.03
C ILE A 273 -0.68 4.60 -19.56
N LYS A 274 -0.53 5.79 -20.11
CA LYS A 274 0.58 6.70 -19.79
C LYS A 274 0.25 7.54 -18.57
N THR A 275 -1.01 7.92 -18.40
CA THR A 275 -1.50 8.66 -17.24
C THR A 275 -2.79 8.05 -16.70
N ILE A 276 -3.14 8.36 -15.45
CA ILE A 276 -4.38 7.86 -14.84
C ILE A 276 -5.60 8.40 -15.60
N GLU A 277 -5.51 9.61 -16.16
CA GLU A 277 -6.54 10.27 -16.97
C GLU A 277 -6.89 9.52 -18.26
N ASP A 278 -5.99 8.70 -18.79
CA ASP A 278 -6.27 7.83 -19.95
C ASP A 278 -7.43 6.87 -19.65
N LEU A 279 -7.71 6.59 -18.37
CA LEU A 279 -8.80 5.70 -17.94
C LEU A 279 -10.15 6.40 -17.80
N LYS A 280 -10.20 7.73 -17.88
CA LYS A 280 -11.44 8.51 -17.77
C LYS A 280 -12.54 8.07 -18.74
N PRO A 281 -12.25 7.66 -20.00
CA PRO A 281 -13.28 7.18 -20.93
C PRO A 281 -13.84 5.79 -20.60
N ILE A 282 -13.15 5.00 -19.77
CA ILE A 282 -13.45 3.58 -19.54
C ILE A 282 -14.67 3.40 -18.64
N THR A 283 -14.93 4.35 -17.74
CA THR A 283 -16.00 4.21 -16.76
C THR A 283 -16.49 5.56 -16.25
N ARG A 284 -17.80 5.63 -16.03
CA ARG A 284 -18.47 6.81 -15.45
C ARG A 284 -18.10 7.02 -13.98
N ASP A 285 -17.62 5.97 -13.30
CA ASP A 285 -17.26 6.00 -11.89
C ASP A 285 -15.77 6.37 -11.67
N TYR A 286 -15.09 6.89 -12.69
CA TYR A 286 -13.66 7.25 -12.64
C TYR A 286 -13.29 8.06 -11.39
N SER A 287 -14.09 9.08 -11.04
CA SER A 287 -13.83 9.92 -9.86
C SER A 287 -13.90 9.15 -8.53
N TYR A 288 -14.58 8.02 -8.47
CA TYR A 288 -14.67 7.20 -7.27
C TYR A 288 -13.36 6.44 -6.99
N PHE A 289 -12.70 5.93 -8.03
CA PHE A 289 -11.51 5.09 -7.87
C PHE A 289 -10.20 5.70 -8.36
N GLU A 290 -10.20 6.88 -8.99
CA GLU A 290 -8.96 7.53 -9.48
C GLU A 290 -7.88 7.64 -8.39
N ARG A 291 -8.27 7.91 -7.15
CA ARG A 291 -7.36 8.00 -6.00
C ARG A 291 -6.88 6.64 -5.46
N PHE A 292 -7.46 5.55 -5.92
CA PHE A 292 -7.19 4.18 -5.51
C PHE A 292 -6.48 3.37 -6.60
N ILE A 293 -5.97 4.04 -7.63
CA ILE A 293 -5.21 3.43 -8.71
C ILE A 293 -3.86 4.10 -8.89
N THR A 294 -2.91 3.38 -9.46
CA THR A 294 -1.57 3.88 -9.76
C THR A 294 -1.01 3.22 -11.01
N LEU A 295 -0.05 3.89 -11.65
CA LEU A 295 0.75 3.31 -12.74
C LEU A 295 2.12 2.80 -12.26
N ASP A 296 2.51 3.20 -11.05
CA ASP A 296 3.79 2.87 -10.43
C ASP A 296 3.61 1.76 -9.39
N ASN A 297 4.71 1.29 -8.81
CA ASN A 297 4.67 0.34 -7.68
C ASN A 297 4.37 1.03 -6.32
N LYS A 298 3.65 2.15 -6.34
CA LYS A 298 3.25 2.85 -5.10
C LYS A 298 2.37 1.94 -4.26
N ARG A 299 2.59 1.95 -2.94
CA ARG A 299 1.84 1.17 -1.95
C ARG A 299 1.07 2.02 -0.96
N SER A 300 1.05 3.33 -1.15
CA SER A 300 0.39 4.28 -0.27
C SER A 300 -0.32 5.37 -1.05
N ILE A 301 -1.32 5.96 -0.41
CA ILE A 301 -2.02 7.17 -0.86
C ILE A 301 -1.51 8.31 0.02
N GLN A 302 -1.30 9.47 -0.57
CA GLN A 302 -1.01 10.66 0.23
C GLN A 302 -2.31 11.15 0.86
N ASN A 303 -2.38 11.22 2.19
CA ASN A 303 -3.51 11.88 2.85
C ASN A 303 -3.36 13.40 2.68
N GLU A 304 -4.19 13.99 1.82
CA GLU A 304 -4.21 15.44 1.61
C GLU A 304 -5.05 16.19 2.65
N ASN A 305 -5.85 15.49 3.46
CA ASN A 305 -6.75 16.10 4.44
C ASN A 305 -6.08 16.37 5.80
N ILE A 306 -4.80 16.06 5.95
CA ILE A 306 -4.08 16.29 7.22
C ILE A 306 -4.08 17.77 7.56
N ILE A 307 -4.44 18.09 8.80
CA ILE A 307 -4.31 19.44 9.37
C ILE A 307 -3.64 19.40 10.74
N ASN A 308 -3.06 20.53 11.13
CA ASN A 308 -2.47 20.70 12.44
C ASN A 308 -3.54 21.09 13.47
N ILE A 309 -3.77 20.20 14.45
CA ILE A 309 -4.79 20.35 15.49
C ILE A 309 -4.45 21.41 16.53
N ASN A 310 -3.32 22.11 16.45
CA ASN A 310 -3.04 23.24 17.32
C ASN A 310 -3.32 24.59 16.66
N THR A 311 -3.46 24.61 15.33
CA THR A 311 -3.54 25.87 14.58
C THR A 311 -4.75 25.96 13.66
N ALA A 312 -5.29 24.84 13.19
CA ALA A 312 -6.43 24.82 12.28
C ALA A 312 -7.66 25.53 12.86
N THR A 313 -8.39 26.27 12.04
CA THR A 313 -9.70 26.84 12.38
C THR A 313 -10.74 25.73 12.61
N ALA A 314 -11.84 26.06 13.30
CA ALA A 314 -12.95 25.12 13.48
C ALA A 314 -13.53 24.65 12.13
N LYS A 315 -13.53 25.52 11.12
CA LYS A 315 -13.94 25.16 9.75
C LYS A 315 -12.97 24.16 9.12
N GLU A 316 -11.66 24.42 9.17
CA GLU A 316 -10.65 23.49 8.64
C GLU A 316 -10.74 22.11 9.33
N ILE A 317 -11.02 22.06 10.63
CA ILE A 317 -11.27 20.80 11.36
C ILE A 317 -12.50 20.07 10.79
N VAL A 318 -13.62 20.76 10.62
CA VAL A 318 -14.86 20.16 10.08
C VAL A 318 -14.68 19.72 8.63
N ASP A 319 -13.94 20.48 7.83
CA ASP A 319 -13.72 20.14 6.42
C ASP A 319 -12.77 18.92 6.26
N ALA A 320 -11.86 18.72 7.22
CA ALA A 320 -10.88 17.63 7.20
C ALA A 320 -11.32 16.35 7.95
N SER A 321 -12.41 16.39 8.72
CA SER A 321 -12.82 15.30 9.62
C SER A 321 -14.33 15.10 9.62
N ASN A 322 -14.81 14.00 10.20
CA ASN A 322 -16.24 13.79 10.42
C ASN A 322 -16.73 14.41 11.75
N LEU A 323 -15.92 15.25 12.41
CA LEU A 323 -16.28 15.88 13.67
C LEU A 323 -17.32 17.00 13.44
N SER A 324 -18.26 17.11 14.37
CA SER A 324 -19.25 18.19 14.33
C SER A 324 -18.61 19.57 14.55
N ALA A 325 -19.24 20.62 14.04
CA ALA A 325 -18.82 22.00 14.28
C ALA A 325 -18.76 22.35 15.78
N SER A 326 -19.63 21.76 16.61
CA SER A 326 -19.60 21.94 18.06
C SER A 326 -18.29 21.40 18.66
N ILE A 327 -17.91 20.17 18.29
CA ILE A 327 -16.66 19.55 18.72
C ILE A 327 -15.45 20.35 18.22
N ALA A 328 -15.44 20.75 16.96
CA ALA A 328 -14.36 21.54 16.39
C ALA A 328 -14.15 22.88 17.15
N ASN A 329 -15.24 23.56 17.52
CA ASN A 329 -15.17 24.76 18.35
C ASN A 329 -14.62 24.47 19.75
N GLN A 330 -15.03 23.38 20.40
CA GLN A 330 -14.49 22.96 21.70
C GLN A 330 -12.97 22.75 21.63
N ILE A 331 -12.48 22.07 20.59
CA ILE A 331 -11.03 21.87 20.37
C ILE A 331 -10.32 23.22 20.23
N VAL A 332 -10.87 24.16 19.45
CA VAL A 332 -10.30 25.51 19.29
C VAL A 332 -10.31 26.31 20.60
N ASP A 333 -11.38 26.20 21.39
CA ASP A 333 -11.54 26.93 22.66
C ASP A 333 -10.52 26.50 23.72
N VAL A 334 -10.14 25.22 23.77
CA VAL A 334 -9.08 24.74 24.68
C VAL A 334 -7.75 25.44 24.38
N ARG A 335 -7.41 25.63 23.09
CA ARG A 335 -6.15 26.28 22.66
C ARG A 335 -6.09 27.76 23.06
N LYS A 336 -7.24 28.43 23.19
CA LYS A 336 -7.31 29.84 23.66
C LYS A 336 -6.76 30.01 25.08
N HIS A 337 -6.69 28.93 25.86
CA HIS A 337 -6.11 28.91 27.20
C HIS A 337 -4.60 28.63 27.20
N ASN A 338 -3.91 28.85 26.07
CA ASN A 338 -2.49 28.62 25.85
C ASN A 338 -2.06 27.15 25.98
N TYR A 339 -3.00 26.21 25.83
CA TYR A 339 -2.66 24.79 25.75
C TYR A 339 -2.18 24.41 24.34
N ILE A 340 -1.27 23.44 24.27
CA ILE A 340 -0.75 22.85 23.03
C ILE A 340 -0.93 21.34 23.15
N TYR A 341 -1.79 20.78 22.32
CA TYR A 341 -1.94 19.34 22.15
C TYR A 341 -0.62 18.74 21.68
N LYS A 342 -0.15 17.68 22.32
CA LYS A 342 1.08 16.96 21.96
C LYS A 342 0.82 15.77 21.06
N ASN A 343 -0.39 15.25 21.12
CA ASN A 343 -0.88 14.13 20.33
C ASN A 343 -2.40 14.29 20.17
N VAL A 344 -2.98 13.61 19.18
CA VAL A 344 -4.41 13.74 18.85
C VAL A 344 -5.28 13.15 19.97
N SER A 345 -4.78 12.14 20.68
CA SER A 345 -5.48 11.46 21.78
C SER A 345 -5.74 12.34 23.00
N GLU A 346 -4.98 13.43 23.19
CA GLU A 346 -5.24 14.40 24.25
C GLU A 346 -6.62 15.05 24.08
N ILE A 347 -7.17 15.17 22.86
CA ILE A 347 -8.49 15.76 22.59
C ILE A 347 -9.59 15.13 23.45
N LEU A 348 -9.57 13.80 23.65
CA LEU A 348 -10.55 13.05 24.47
C LEU A 348 -10.67 13.57 25.90
N HIS A 349 -9.61 14.18 26.40
CA HIS A 349 -9.45 14.44 27.82
C HIS A 349 -9.67 15.91 28.21
N PHE A 350 -9.76 16.80 27.22
CA PHE A 350 -9.91 18.24 27.41
C PHE A 350 -11.37 18.73 27.49
N GLY A 351 -12.28 17.89 27.99
CA GLY A 351 -13.70 18.25 28.08
C GLY A 351 -14.38 18.43 26.73
N THR A 352 -13.76 17.88 25.68
CA THR A 352 -14.43 17.72 24.39
C THR A 352 -15.35 16.51 24.47
N ASN A 353 -16.51 16.56 23.81
CA ASN A 353 -17.40 15.41 23.73
C ASN A 353 -16.95 14.39 22.67
N VAL A 354 -15.64 14.32 22.40
CA VAL A 354 -15.06 13.37 21.45
C VAL A 354 -14.97 12.01 22.11
N THR A 355 -15.49 10.97 21.44
CA THR A 355 -15.37 9.60 21.91
C THR A 355 -14.12 8.92 21.35
N SER A 356 -13.69 7.82 21.97
CA SER A 356 -12.63 6.98 21.42
C SER A 356 -12.97 6.45 20.02
N VAL A 357 -14.25 6.21 19.76
CA VAL A 357 -14.76 5.80 18.44
C VAL A 357 -14.61 6.91 17.42
N ASP A 358 -14.85 8.17 17.80
CA ASP A 358 -14.63 9.30 16.90
C ASP A 358 -13.15 9.43 16.55
N LEU A 359 -12.26 9.43 17.55
CA LEU A 359 -10.83 9.54 17.29
C LEU A 359 -10.27 8.39 16.45
N GLN A 360 -10.78 7.16 16.63
CA GLN A 360 -10.38 6.00 15.85
C GLN A 360 -10.36 6.27 14.33
N PHE A 361 -11.32 7.05 13.82
CA PHE A 361 -11.40 7.39 12.40
C PHE A 361 -10.63 8.65 12.01
N GLU A 362 -10.29 9.52 12.97
CA GLU A 362 -9.71 10.84 12.71
C GLU A 362 -8.21 10.94 12.94
N HIS A 363 -7.58 9.90 13.52
CA HIS A 363 -6.15 9.90 13.83
C HIS A 363 -5.24 10.22 12.64
N THR A 364 -5.64 9.87 11.41
CA THR A 364 -4.82 10.16 10.22
C THR A 364 -5.06 11.54 9.63
N ASN A 365 -6.11 12.26 10.06
CA ASN A 365 -6.46 13.60 9.55
C ASN A 365 -5.86 14.73 10.39
N PHE A 366 -5.30 14.40 11.55
CA PHE A 366 -4.73 15.38 12.46
C PHE A 366 -3.28 15.09 12.77
N THR A 367 -2.49 16.16 12.88
CA THR A 367 -1.20 16.14 13.54
C THR A 367 -1.16 17.16 14.68
N ALA A 368 -0.36 16.90 15.71
CA ALA A 368 -0.02 17.90 16.71
C ALA A 368 1.10 18.85 16.24
N PHE A 369 2.06 18.32 15.47
CA PHE A 369 3.23 19.05 14.99
C PHE A 369 3.44 18.80 13.50
N THR A 370 3.64 19.88 12.75
CA THR A 370 3.79 19.81 11.29
C THR A 370 5.26 19.72 10.91
N ASN A 371 5.63 18.61 10.26
CA ASN A 371 6.95 18.49 9.65
C ASN A 371 6.99 19.32 8.37
N ILE A 372 7.69 20.44 8.40
CA ILE A 372 7.65 21.43 7.32
C ILE A 372 8.25 20.92 6.01
N ASN A 373 9.06 19.86 6.04
CA ASN A 373 9.67 19.25 4.87
C ASN A 373 8.78 18.20 4.20
N THR A 374 7.93 17.49 4.96
CA THR A 374 7.13 16.38 4.45
C THR A 374 5.63 16.64 4.41
N ALA A 375 5.14 17.63 5.16
CA ALA A 375 3.72 17.97 5.26
C ALA A 375 3.08 18.29 3.90
N SER A 376 1.80 17.96 3.77
CA SER A 376 1.00 18.33 2.59
C SER A 376 0.77 19.85 2.54
N LEU A 377 0.37 20.37 1.38
CA LEU A 377 0.03 21.79 1.26
C LEU A 377 -1.12 22.18 2.20
N ASN A 378 -2.12 21.32 2.36
CA ASN A 378 -3.27 21.56 3.22
C ASN A 378 -2.87 21.62 4.71
N GLU A 379 -1.98 20.72 5.13
CA GLU A 379 -1.44 20.73 6.48
C GLU A 379 -0.67 22.02 6.76
N LEU A 380 0.18 22.46 5.82
CA LEU A 380 0.88 23.74 5.92
C LEU A 380 -0.07 24.95 5.95
N ILE A 381 -1.15 24.94 5.17
CA ILE A 381 -2.19 25.99 5.21
C ILE A 381 -2.77 26.11 6.62
N SER A 382 -3.04 24.97 7.26
CA SER A 382 -3.65 24.93 8.59
C SER A 382 -2.76 25.52 9.70
N LEU A 383 -1.44 25.67 9.49
CA LEU A 383 -0.54 26.36 10.43
C LEU A 383 -0.93 27.82 10.66
N PHE A 384 -1.56 28.44 9.67
CA PHE A 384 -1.95 29.85 9.70
C PHE A 384 -3.40 30.07 10.16
N GLY A 385 -4.07 29.03 10.68
CA GLY A 385 -5.47 29.09 11.09
C GLY A 385 -5.76 29.93 12.34
N ARG A 386 -4.76 30.16 13.21
CA ARG A 386 -4.93 30.98 14.43
C ARG A 386 -5.11 32.46 14.15
N ARG A 387 -4.60 32.93 13.01
CA ARG A 387 -4.68 34.32 12.59
C ARG A 387 -5.83 34.46 11.62
N GLU A 388 -6.62 35.51 11.78
CA GLU A 388 -7.60 35.87 10.77
C GLU A 388 -6.87 36.24 9.47
N MET A 389 -6.93 35.33 8.52
CA MET A 389 -6.22 35.41 7.25
C MET A 389 -7.08 34.74 6.16
N TYR A 390 -7.19 35.39 5.01
CA TYR A 390 -7.86 34.82 3.85
C TYR A 390 -7.13 33.55 3.38
N TYR A 391 -7.89 32.56 2.90
CA TYR A 391 -7.36 31.28 2.43
C TYR A 391 -6.21 31.45 1.42
N ASN A 392 -6.35 32.36 0.45
CA ASN A 392 -5.32 32.60 -0.57
C ASN A 392 -3.99 33.08 0.03
N THR A 393 -4.04 33.85 1.12
CA THR A 393 -2.84 34.32 1.81
C THR A 393 -2.19 33.17 2.60
N LYS A 394 -2.98 32.32 3.27
CA LYS A 394 -2.46 31.12 3.94
C LYS A 394 -1.80 30.19 2.93
N LYS A 395 -2.47 29.95 1.80
CA LYS A 395 -1.97 29.14 0.68
C LYS A 395 -0.67 29.70 0.12
N HIS A 396 -0.57 31.00 -0.07
CA HIS A 396 0.66 31.64 -0.52
C HIS A 396 1.85 31.34 0.40
N PHE A 397 1.68 31.48 1.72
CA PHE A 397 2.76 31.16 2.67
C PHE A 397 3.10 29.67 2.68
N ALA A 398 2.09 28.79 2.62
CA ALA A 398 2.31 27.35 2.50
C ALA A 398 3.11 27.00 1.22
N GLU A 399 2.79 27.61 0.08
CA GLU A 399 3.53 27.45 -1.17
C GLU A 399 4.97 27.98 -1.09
N LEU A 400 5.21 29.09 -0.37
CA LEU A 400 6.56 29.59 -0.10
C LEU A 400 7.37 28.58 0.71
N ILE A 401 6.77 27.95 1.73
CA ILE A 401 7.42 26.89 2.51
C ILE A 401 7.75 25.70 1.61
N VAL A 402 6.80 25.23 0.78
CA VAL A 402 7.03 24.13 -0.16
C VAL A 402 8.20 24.43 -1.10
N LYS A 403 8.28 25.66 -1.64
CA LYS A 403 9.37 26.10 -2.52
C LYS A 403 10.72 26.21 -1.82
N ALA A 404 10.73 26.48 -0.52
CA ALA A 404 11.93 26.61 0.28
C ALA A 404 12.49 25.26 0.77
N ARG A 405 11.80 24.14 0.53
CA ARG A 405 12.27 22.80 0.92
C ARG A 405 13.56 22.41 0.15
N PRO A 406 14.50 21.68 0.79
CA PRO A 406 14.49 21.28 2.20
C PRO A 406 14.92 22.44 3.11
N ILE A 407 14.22 22.56 4.23
CA ILE A 407 14.57 23.45 5.34
C ILE A 407 15.38 22.63 6.35
N TYR A 408 16.47 23.19 6.89
CA TYR A 408 17.36 22.45 7.80
C TYR A 408 17.20 22.85 9.27
N LYS A 409 16.75 24.08 9.55
CA LYS A 409 16.46 24.56 10.91
C LYS A 409 15.13 25.29 10.97
N GLU A 410 14.45 25.24 12.12
CA GLU A 410 13.17 25.94 12.29
C GLU A 410 13.32 27.44 12.00
N GLU A 411 14.43 28.04 12.44
CA GLU A 411 14.72 29.47 12.29
C GLU A 411 14.86 29.93 10.83
N ASP A 412 15.19 29.02 9.91
CA ASP A 412 15.34 29.35 8.49
C ASP A 412 14.01 29.84 7.89
N LEU A 413 12.87 29.42 8.47
CA LEU A 413 11.53 29.90 8.08
C LEU A 413 11.34 31.39 8.30
N VAL A 414 12.11 32.04 9.17
CA VAL A 414 12.04 33.50 9.36
C VAL A 414 12.25 34.21 8.03
N SER A 415 13.16 33.71 7.18
CA SER A 415 13.43 34.27 5.86
C SER A 415 12.33 33.99 4.83
N VAL A 416 11.50 32.98 5.07
CA VAL A 416 10.45 32.51 4.15
C VAL A 416 9.11 33.19 4.43
N ILE A 417 8.70 33.24 5.70
CA ILE A 417 7.37 33.74 6.11
C ILE A 417 7.43 34.99 7.00
N GLY A 418 8.64 35.46 7.34
CA GLY A 418 8.85 36.63 8.18
C GLY A 418 8.71 36.35 9.68
N SER A 419 9.36 37.18 10.51
CA SER A 419 9.49 36.95 11.96
C SER A 419 8.16 36.92 12.71
N SER A 420 7.17 37.74 12.30
CA SER A 420 5.85 37.78 12.95
C SER A 420 5.15 36.43 12.84
N LEU A 421 5.04 35.88 11.63
CA LEU A 421 4.36 34.61 11.39
C LEU A 421 5.18 33.44 11.93
N TYR A 422 6.50 33.48 11.77
CA TYR A 422 7.39 32.48 12.35
C TYR A 422 7.18 32.32 13.86
N ASN A 423 7.12 33.41 14.61
CA ASN A 423 6.92 33.35 16.06
C ASN A 423 5.56 32.73 16.46
N GLU A 424 4.53 32.88 15.61
CA GLU A 424 3.22 32.26 15.83
C GLU A 424 3.22 30.76 15.53
N VAL A 425 3.91 30.31 14.46
CA VAL A 425 3.87 28.90 14.00
C VAL A 425 4.97 28.03 14.60
N ARG A 426 6.11 28.61 14.99
CA ARG A 426 7.28 27.95 15.62
C ARG A 426 6.93 26.88 16.66
N PRO A 427 5.99 27.10 17.58
CA PRO A 427 5.66 26.09 18.59
C PRO A 427 5.10 24.79 18.00
N TYR A 428 4.55 24.83 16.77
CA TYR A 428 3.75 23.77 16.15
C TYR A 428 4.44 23.08 14.97
N ILE A 429 5.67 23.45 14.66
CA ILE A 429 6.45 22.87 13.56
C ILE A 429 7.61 22.03 14.08
N ILE A 430 8.13 21.18 13.20
CA ILE A 430 9.41 20.44 13.29
C ILE A 430 10.05 20.36 11.89
N VAL A 431 11.35 20.11 11.82
CA VAL A 431 12.12 20.11 10.55
C VAL A 431 12.67 18.74 10.18
N GLU A 432 13.19 18.02 11.17
CA GLU A 432 13.52 16.61 11.09
C GLU A 432 12.58 15.86 12.04
N ASP A 433 12.61 14.53 12.01
CA ASP A 433 12.01 13.69 13.06
C ASP A 433 12.73 13.85 14.44
N ASN A 434 13.43 14.98 14.63
CA ASN A 434 13.87 15.49 15.93
C ASN A 434 12.64 15.93 16.71
N THR A 435 12.06 14.96 17.38
CA THR A 435 10.83 15.07 18.15
C THR A 435 11.10 15.89 19.39
N LYS A 436 10.27 16.92 19.61
CA LYS A 436 10.26 17.69 20.86
C LYS A 436 10.12 16.69 22.02
N THR A 437 11.04 16.72 22.96
CA THR A 437 11.02 15.80 24.10
C THR A 437 10.05 16.32 25.15
N PHE A 438 9.02 15.53 25.45
CA PHE A 438 8.08 15.84 26.51
C PHE A 438 8.27 14.86 27.67
N ILE A 439 8.17 15.38 28.90
CA ILE A 439 8.03 14.49 30.05
C ILE A 439 6.56 14.06 30.16
N ASN A 440 6.32 12.76 30.24
CA ASN A 440 5.00 12.25 30.60
C ASN A 440 4.83 12.35 32.12
N ILE A 441 4.04 13.31 32.58
CA ILE A 441 3.91 13.60 34.02
C ILE A 441 3.24 12.47 34.81
N ASN A 442 2.55 11.56 34.14
CA ASN A 442 1.92 10.41 34.79
C ASN A 442 2.89 9.24 35.02
N LEU A 443 4.03 9.24 34.31
CA LEU A 443 5.00 8.16 34.31
C LEU A 443 6.31 8.55 34.99
N ALA A 444 6.69 9.81 34.87
CA ALA A 444 7.91 10.33 35.47
C ALA A 444 7.86 10.34 37.00
N SER A 445 9.02 10.17 37.63
CA SER A 445 9.14 10.34 39.07
C SER A 445 8.86 11.79 39.49
N LYS A 446 8.37 11.97 40.72
CA LYS A 446 8.11 13.30 41.29
C LYS A 446 9.31 14.24 41.16
N ASP A 447 10.50 13.78 41.53
CA ASP A 447 11.71 14.59 41.49
C ASP A 447 12.06 15.02 40.07
N LEU A 448 11.87 14.11 39.10
CA LEU A 448 12.08 14.42 37.68
C LEU A 448 11.08 15.47 37.19
N VAL A 449 9.79 15.34 37.51
CA VAL A 449 8.77 16.33 37.13
C VAL A 449 9.09 17.70 37.74
N VAL A 450 9.39 17.74 39.04
CA VAL A 450 9.69 18.99 39.75
C VAL A 450 10.92 19.66 39.16
N GLY A 451 12.00 18.90 38.91
CA GLY A 451 13.23 19.42 38.32
C GLY A 451 13.05 19.86 36.86
N TYR A 452 12.46 19.01 36.02
CA TYR A 452 12.32 19.25 34.58
C TYR A 452 11.38 20.42 34.27
N LEU A 453 10.26 20.52 35.00
CA LEU A 453 9.30 21.62 34.85
C LEU A 453 9.67 22.87 35.66
N LYS A 454 10.74 22.81 36.46
CA LYS A 454 11.20 23.88 37.36
C LYS A 454 10.08 24.36 38.30
N LEU A 455 9.35 23.41 38.88
CA LEU A 455 8.28 23.71 39.82
C LEU A 455 8.87 24.37 41.07
N THR A 456 8.14 25.34 41.63
CA THR A 456 8.47 25.88 42.96
C THR A 456 8.34 24.80 44.03
N GLU A 457 8.95 25.02 45.20
CA GLU A 457 8.86 24.05 46.31
C GLU A 457 7.40 23.71 46.68
N ASP A 458 6.52 24.70 46.70
CA ASP A 458 5.09 24.52 47.01
C ASP A 458 4.32 23.82 45.90
N GLU A 459 4.64 24.08 44.62
CA GLU A 459 4.08 23.32 43.50
C GLU A 459 4.57 21.87 43.52
N GLY A 460 5.85 21.65 43.81
CA GLY A 460 6.41 20.32 43.95
C GLY A 460 5.80 19.53 45.11
N LYS A 461 5.52 20.17 46.26
CA LYS A 461 4.79 19.53 47.37
C LYS A 461 3.40 19.09 46.96
N ARG A 462 2.66 19.92 46.20
CA ARG A 462 1.30 19.63 45.72
C ARG A 462 1.26 18.59 44.60
N PHE A 463 2.29 18.50 43.77
CA PHE A 463 2.36 17.48 42.72
C PHE A 463 2.33 16.05 43.32
N ASN A 464 1.37 15.25 42.87
CA ASN A 464 1.12 13.90 43.36
C ASN A 464 1.23 12.90 42.20
N PRO A 465 2.32 12.12 42.11
CA PRO A 465 2.50 11.14 41.03
C PRO A 465 1.49 9.98 41.06
N ASN A 466 0.72 9.83 42.15
CA ASN A 466 -0.33 8.81 42.24
C ASN A 466 -1.68 9.28 41.68
N VAL A 467 -1.80 10.54 41.28
CA VAL A 467 -3.00 11.06 40.61
C VAL A 467 -2.86 10.87 39.11
N PHE A 468 -3.90 10.34 38.47
CA PHE A 468 -3.96 10.28 37.02
C PHE A 468 -4.36 11.64 36.45
N TYR A 469 -3.40 12.34 35.89
CA TYR A 469 -3.61 13.59 35.17
C TYR A 469 -3.96 13.29 33.71
N ARG A 470 -5.16 13.70 33.31
CA ARG A 470 -5.70 13.59 31.95
C ARG A 470 -5.82 14.96 31.28
N ASN A 471 -5.94 16.03 32.07
CA ASN A 471 -6.03 17.38 31.55
C ASN A 471 -5.47 18.43 32.53
N THR A 472 -5.38 19.65 32.04
CA THR A 472 -4.82 20.79 32.76
C THR A 472 -5.61 21.19 34.01
N ASN A 473 -6.91 20.91 34.08
CA ASN A 473 -7.74 21.29 35.24
C ASN A 473 -7.43 20.44 36.47
N GLN A 474 -6.77 19.31 36.28
CA GLN A 474 -6.32 18.43 37.37
C GLN A 474 -4.93 18.80 37.88
N LEU A 475 -4.17 19.63 37.14
CA LEU A 475 -2.85 20.06 37.55
C LEU A 475 -2.93 20.99 38.75
N GLN A 476 -2.06 20.75 39.73
CA GLN A 476 -2.01 21.51 40.98
C GLN A 476 -0.88 22.56 41.00
N PHE A 477 -0.42 22.97 39.82
CA PHE A 477 0.66 23.93 39.60
C PHE A 477 0.37 24.80 38.37
N ASP A 478 1.03 25.97 38.24
CA ASP A 478 0.86 26.83 37.07
C ASP A 478 1.64 26.28 35.87
N TYR A 479 0.94 25.50 35.04
CA TYR A 479 1.53 24.84 33.88
C TYR A 479 1.82 25.77 32.69
N LYS A 480 1.37 27.03 32.71
CA LYS A 480 1.49 27.93 31.54
C LYS A 480 2.94 28.15 31.10
N LYS A 481 3.89 28.13 32.05
CA LYS A 481 5.33 28.27 31.79
C LYS A 481 5.97 27.00 31.26
N SER A 482 5.32 25.85 31.43
CA SER A 482 5.85 24.52 31.12
C SER A 482 5.02 23.76 30.08
N VAL A 483 4.02 24.37 29.47
CA VAL A 483 3.13 23.74 28.47
C VAL A 483 3.87 23.17 27.25
N GLY A 484 5.08 23.64 26.98
CA GLY A 484 5.97 23.11 25.94
C GLY A 484 6.84 21.93 26.37
N LEU A 485 6.80 21.51 27.65
CA LEU A 485 7.76 20.59 28.24
C LEU A 485 7.15 19.26 28.68
N PHE A 486 5.83 19.16 28.78
CA PHE A 486 5.16 17.95 29.25
C PHE A 486 3.99 17.51 28.37
N SER A 487 3.60 16.25 28.53
CA SER A 487 2.38 15.65 27.99
C SER A 487 1.73 14.75 29.04
N PHE A 488 0.46 14.41 28.83
CA PHE A 488 -0.23 13.39 29.61
C PHE A 488 -0.04 11.97 29.03
N TYR A 489 0.33 11.89 27.75
CA TYR A 489 0.49 10.66 26.99
C TYR A 489 1.73 10.72 26.11
N THR A 490 2.45 9.61 25.97
CA THR A 490 3.57 9.52 25.05
C THR A 490 3.11 8.87 23.76
N ASN A 491 3.28 9.56 22.63
CA ASN A 491 3.09 8.95 21.32
C ASN A 491 4.31 8.10 20.98
N ILE A 492 4.18 6.78 20.99
CA ILE A 492 5.29 5.86 20.77
C ILE A 492 5.90 5.97 19.36
N ASN A 493 5.13 6.41 18.36
CA ASN A 493 5.60 6.58 17.00
C ASN A 493 6.46 7.84 16.82
N THR A 494 6.28 8.84 17.68
CA THR A 494 6.96 10.13 17.58
C THR A 494 7.74 10.49 18.85
N ALA A 495 7.82 9.64 19.86
CA ALA A 495 8.62 9.92 21.06
C ALA A 495 10.11 9.96 20.72
N SER A 496 10.85 10.90 21.31
CA SER A 496 12.32 10.89 21.23
C SER A 496 12.90 9.69 21.96
N LYS A 497 14.18 9.36 21.68
CA LYS A 497 14.88 8.31 22.43
C LYS A 497 14.88 8.63 23.93
N GLU A 498 15.10 9.90 24.26
CA GLU A 498 15.07 10.44 25.61
C GLU A 498 13.69 10.26 26.24
N GLU A 499 12.61 10.65 25.56
CA GLU A 499 11.24 10.49 26.07
C GLU A 499 10.91 9.01 26.35
N LEU A 500 11.35 8.09 25.49
CA LEU A 500 11.16 6.65 25.71
C LEU A 500 11.86 6.16 26.98
N PHE A 501 13.07 6.64 27.29
CA PHE A 501 13.74 6.32 28.56
C PHE A 501 13.04 6.91 29.79
N LEU A 502 12.28 7.99 29.62
CA LEU A 502 11.54 8.62 30.72
C LEU A 502 10.21 7.92 31.04
N LEU A 503 9.77 6.95 30.23
CA LEU A 503 8.51 6.23 30.46
C LEU A 503 8.51 5.41 31.75
N HIS A 504 9.67 4.87 32.14
CA HIS A 504 9.82 4.13 33.38
C HIS A 504 11.30 3.92 33.69
N LYS A 505 11.67 3.90 34.98
CA LYS A 505 13.05 3.63 35.41
C LYS A 505 13.63 2.28 34.96
N ASP A 506 12.75 1.33 34.64
CA ASP A 506 13.13 -0.03 34.23
C ASP A 506 13.12 -0.21 32.69
N ILE A 507 12.90 0.86 31.92
CA ILE A 507 13.09 0.85 30.46
C ILE A 507 14.57 0.65 30.16
N THR A 508 14.89 -0.40 29.41
CA THR A 508 16.27 -0.70 28.99
C THR A 508 16.57 -0.12 27.62
N THR A 509 17.86 0.07 27.31
CA THR A 509 18.31 0.48 25.97
C THR A 509 17.79 -0.46 24.88
N LYS A 510 17.75 -1.77 25.15
CA LYS A 510 17.23 -2.77 24.22
C LYS A 510 15.75 -2.55 23.87
N ILE A 511 14.90 -2.30 24.87
CA ILE A 511 13.47 -2.02 24.63
C ILE A 511 13.31 -0.76 23.77
N VAL A 512 14.08 0.30 24.05
CA VAL A 512 14.04 1.55 23.27
C VAL A 512 14.49 1.30 21.83
N GLU A 513 15.57 0.55 21.62
CA GLU A 513 16.06 0.19 20.29
C GLU A 513 15.06 -0.67 19.53
N ASP A 514 14.41 -1.63 20.18
CA ASP A 514 13.38 -2.47 19.56
C ASP A 514 12.13 -1.66 19.18
N ILE A 515 11.71 -0.69 20.01
CA ILE A 515 10.62 0.25 19.68
C ILE A 515 11.00 1.09 18.46
N ILE A 516 12.21 1.65 18.43
CA ILE A 516 12.68 2.48 17.32
C ILE A 516 12.82 1.66 16.04
N ALA A 517 13.35 0.44 16.14
CA ALA A 517 13.49 -0.47 15.01
C ALA A 517 12.11 -0.87 14.46
N PHE A 518 11.16 -1.20 15.33
CA PHE A 518 9.79 -1.52 14.94
C PHE A 518 9.15 -0.35 14.19
N ARG A 519 9.14 0.86 14.77
CA ARG A 519 8.50 2.03 14.15
C ARG A 519 9.17 2.53 12.88
N LYS A 520 10.45 2.20 12.67
CA LYS A 520 11.19 2.50 11.43
C LYS A 520 10.76 1.58 10.29
N ASP A 521 10.40 0.35 10.59
CA ASP A 521 9.84 -0.60 9.60
C ASP A 521 8.37 -0.29 9.33
N GLN A 522 7.58 -0.10 10.38
CA GLN A 522 6.16 0.25 10.30
C GLN A 522 5.68 0.96 11.57
N PRO A 523 4.78 1.96 11.48
CA PRO A 523 4.26 2.61 12.68
C PRO A 523 3.51 1.60 13.57
N PHE A 524 3.61 1.78 14.89
CA PHE A 524 2.71 1.12 15.83
C PHE A 524 1.29 1.59 15.57
N THR A 525 0.37 0.65 15.54
CA THR A 525 -1.05 0.93 15.28
C THR A 525 -1.98 0.42 16.37
N SER A 526 -1.45 -0.38 17.29
CA SER A 526 -2.23 -0.89 18.40
C SER A 526 -1.37 -1.17 19.62
N ILE A 527 -2.04 -1.27 20.77
CA ILE A 527 -1.41 -1.60 22.04
C ILE A 527 -0.88 -3.04 22.05
N ASP A 528 -1.43 -3.91 21.22
CA ASP A 528 -0.98 -5.30 21.08
C ASP A 528 0.39 -5.39 20.39
N GLU A 529 0.69 -4.48 19.45
CA GLU A 529 2.01 -4.39 18.81
C GLU A 529 3.09 -3.94 19.79
N LEU A 530 2.74 -2.97 20.65
CA LEU A 530 3.64 -2.58 21.72
C LEU A 530 3.82 -3.71 22.73
N ASN A 531 2.74 -4.40 23.10
CA ASN A 531 2.81 -5.58 23.95
C ASN A 531 3.74 -6.66 23.35
N TYR A 532 3.69 -6.89 22.04
CA TYR A 532 4.59 -7.83 21.35
C TYR A 532 6.07 -7.46 21.56
N VAL A 533 6.44 -6.19 21.40
CA VAL A 533 7.82 -5.71 21.63
C VAL A 533 8.26 -5.90 23.08
N PHE A 534 7.39 -5.61 24.06
CA PHE A 534 7.70 -5.79 25.47
C PHE A 534 7.76 -7.28 25.86
N ASN A 535 6.90 -8.13 25.30
CA ASN A 535 6.94 -9.58 25.49
C ASN A 535 8.28 -10.17 25.04
N ASN A 536 8.77 -9.78 23.86
CA ASN A 536 10.07 -10.24 23.33
C ASN A 536 11.26 -9.84 24.23
N ASN A 537 11.07 -8.83 25.07
CA ASN A 537 12.03 -8.37 26.06
C ASN A 537 11.76 -8.88 27.49
N ASN A 538 10.83 -9.82 27.67
CA ASN A 538 10.38 -10.31 28.98
C ASN A 538 9.89 -9.20 29.93
N ALA A 539 9.32 -8.12 29.38
CA ALA A 539 9.01 -6.88 30.08
C ALA A 539 7.50 -6.64 30.30
N ASN A 540 6.72 -7.71 30.49
CA ASN A 540 5.26 -7.64 30.62
C ASN A 540 4.75 -6.84 31.82
N VAL A 541 5.43 -6.97 32.97
CA VAL A 541 5.08 -6.19 34.18
C VAL A 541 5.28 -4.69 33.92
N LEU A 542 6.40 -4.35 33.27
CA LEU A 542 6.70 -2.98 32.86
C LEU A 542 5.64 -2.44 31.88
N PHE A 543 5.32 -3.20 30.83
CA PHE A 543 4.28 -2.80 29.86
C PHE A 543 2.94 -2.50 30.53
N ASN A 544 2.49 -3.37 31.43
CA ASN A 544 1.22 -3.19 32.15
C ASN A 544 1.20 -1.91 33.00
N SER A 545 2.36 -1.45 33.48
CA SER A 545 2.46 -0.20 34.25
C SER A 545 2.36 1.06 33.39
N ILE A 546 2.75 1.00 32.12
CA ILE A 546 2.81 2.18 31.23
C ILE A 546 1.70 2.26 30.18
N ARG A 547 1.08 1.13 29.81
CA ARG A 547 0.20 1.02 28.63
C ARG A 547 -0.96 2.03 28.56
N ASN A 548 -1.46 2.50 29.70
CA ASN A 548 -2.58 3.46 29.75
C ASN A 548 -2.15 4.91 29.40
N TYR A 549 -0.85 5.14 29.24
CA TYR A 549 -0.24 6.43 28.99
C TYR A 549 0.47 6.49 27.64
N ILE A 550 0.34 5.44 26.82
CA ILE A 550 0.93 5.35 25.49
C ILE A 550 -0.15 5.51 24.43
N VAL A 551 0.16 6.25 23.39
CA VAL A 551 -0.69 6.46 22.20
C VAL A 551 0.15 6.27 20.94
N PHE A 552 -0.51 6.22 19.78
CA PHE A 552 0.13 5.85 18.51
C PHE A 552 0.12 6.99 17.45
N TYR A 553 -0.54 8.12 17.70
CA TYR A 553 -0.77 9.20 16.72
C TYR A 553 -0.59 10.59 17.30
#